data_AF-A0A540KM91-F1
#
_entry.id   AF-A0A540KM91-F1
#
_cell.length_a   1.000
_cell.length_b   1.000
_cell.length_c   1.000
_cell.angle_alpha   90.00
_cell.angle_beta   90.00
_cell.angle_gamma   90.00
#
_symmetry.space_group_name_H-M   'P 1'
#
loop_
_entity.id
_entity.type
_entity.pdbx_description
1 polymer ?
#
loop_
_entity_poly.entity_id
_entity_poly.type
_entity_poly.pdbx_seq_one_letter_code
_entity_poly.pdbx_strand_id
1 'polypeptide(L)'
;MRDLLLVDRHLDYNHKCKTAGHKFRIFKLEANEKKWVELGAEVLDDRILVLGDDGSYFVSSRDFPGCEGRSMYFNKPWNEKSYKHELARMLSRFGVFSLDSGSSNILRLADLPSSENMFFPSPTWTWPADKPYSRKHDHGEDSRST
;
A
#
# COMPACT_ATOMS: atom_id res chain seq x y z
N MET A 1 -14.55 2.50 25.36
CA MET A 1 -13.45 3.49 25.25
C MET A 1 -12.66 3.11 24.00
N ARG A 2 -12.37 4.05 23.10
CA ARG A 2 -11.53 3.75 21.92
C ARG A 2 -10.07 3.74 22.37
N ASP A 3 -9.29 2.78 21.89
CA ASP A 3 -7.85 2.74 22.14
C ASP A 3 -7.16 3.89 21.39
N LEU A 4 -6.19 4.54 22.04
CA LEU A 4 -5.34 5.55 21.41
C LEU A 4 -3.97 4.93 21.09
N LEU A 5 -3.60 4.96 19.82
CA LEU A 5 -2.32 4.48 19.33
C LEU A 5 -1.44 5.64 18.86
N LEU A 6 -0.14 5.57 19.16
CA LEU A 6 0.89 6.45 18.63
C LEU A 6 1.84 5.62 17.77
N VAL A 7 2.18 6.15 16.60
CA VAL A 7 3.09 5.52 15.66
C VAL A 7 4.28 6.43 15.48
N ASP A 8 5.43 6.00 15.97
CA ASP A 8 6.66 6.74 15.85
C ASP A 8 7.48 6.21 14.67
N ARG A 9 7.93 7.12 13.81
CA ARG A 9 8.67 6.81 12.57
C ARG A 9 10.04 7.45 12.67
N HIS A 10 11.07 6.63 12.63
CA HIS A 10 12.46 7.08 12.70
C HIS A 10 13.23 6.65 11.45
N LEU A 11 14.17 7.50 11.04
CA LEU A 11 15.21 7.10 10.09
C LEU A 11 16.29 6.34 10.87
N ASP A 12 16.59 5.13 10.44
CA ASP A 12 17.66 4.32 11.01
C ASP A 12 18.83 4.32 10.03
N TYR A 13 19.88 5.05 10.34
CA TYR A 13 21.04 5.17 9.45
C TYR A 13 22.11 4.14 9.83
N ASN A 14 22.31 3.16 8.96
CA ASN A 14 23.37 2.18 9.12
C ASN A 14 24.70 2.76 8.62
N HIS A 15 25.55 3.21 9.54
CA HIS A 15 26.87 3.77 9.22
C HIS A 15 27.82 2.78 8.54
N LYS A 16 27.65 1.46 8.72
CA LYS A 16 28.51 0.44 8.09
C LYS A 16 28.17 0.27 6.61
N CYS A 17 26.88 0.22 6.29
CA CYS A 17 26.41 0.01 4.90
C CYS A 17 26.10 1.33 4.17
N LYS A 18 26.18 2.48 4.85
CA LYS A 18 25.76 3.81 4.34
C LYS A 18 24.32 3.79 3.78
N THR A 19 23.46 3.00 4.41
CA THR A 19 22.05 2.87 4.02
C THR A 19 21.16 3.52 5.07
N ALA A 20 20.17 4.29 4.60
CA ALA A 20 19.09 4.78 5.45
C ALA A 20 17.93 3.80 5.38
N GLY A 21 17.63 3.17 6.52
CA GLY A 21 16.43 2.39 6.76
C GLY A 21 15.38 3.21 7.49
N HIS A 22 14.23 2.58 7.72
CA HIS A 22 13.17 3.11 8.53
C HIS A 22 12.86 2.14 9.65
N LYS A 23 12.58 2.69 10.83
CA LYS A 23 12.10 1.95 11.98
C LYS A 23 10.77 2.54 12.43
N PHE A 24 9.84 1.66 12.73
CA PHE A 24 8.54 2.03 13.25
C PHE A 24 8.38 1.43 14.64
N ARG A 25 7.80 2.22 15.55
CA ARG A 25 7.41 1.78 16.89
C ARG A 25 5.96 2.15 17.11
N ILE A 26 5.18 1.21 17.63
CA ILE A 26 3.77 1.39 17.89
C ILE A 26 3.60 1.45 19.41
N PHE A 27 2.85 2.43 19.91
CA PHE A 27 2.57 2.58 21.31
C PHE A 27 1.06 2.66 21.55
N LYS A 28 0.60 2.09 22.65
CA LYS A 28 -0.77 2.26 23.14
C LYS A 28 -0.77 3.12 24.40
N LEU A 29 -1.70 4.05 24.49
CA LEU A 29 -1.93 4.79 25.72
C LEU A 29 -2.63 3.89 26.74
N GLU A 30 -1.95 3.61 27.84
CA GLU A 30 -2.53 2.95 29.00
C GLU A 30 -3.11 4.06 29.90
N ALA A 31 -4.44 4.21 29.84
CA ALA A 31 -5.12 5.40 30.34
C ALA A 31 -5.10 5.51 31.88
N ASN A 32 -5.02 4.38 32.60
CA ASN A 32 -5.06 4.40 34.06
C ASN A 32 -3.73 4.92 34.63
N GLU A 33 -2.59 4.43 34.13
CA GLU A 33 -1.28 4.90 34.57
C GLU A 33 -0.74 6.06 33.72
N LYS A 34 -1.51 6.53 32.73
CA LYS A 34 -1.18 7.67 31.85
C LYS A 34 0.18 7.53 31.15
N LYS A 35 0.50 6.32 30.71
CA LYS A 35 1.79 5.98 30.09
C LYS A 35 1.61 5.40 28.69
N TRP A 36 2.62 5.60 27.85
CA TRP A 36 2.72 4.94 26.55
C TRP A 36 3.43 3.60 26.71
N VAL A 37 2.76 2.51 26.33
CA VAL A 37 3.33 1.17 26.34
C VAL A 37 3.65 0.79 24.90
N GLU A 38 4.91 0.44 24.63
CA GLU A 38 5.32 -0.07 23.32
C GLU A 38 4.66 -1.40 23.06
N LEU A 39 4.13 -1.55 21.85
CA LEU A 39 3.47 -2.75 21.35
C LEU A 39 4.40 -3.43 20.34
N GLY A 40 4.51 -4.75 20.43
CA GLY A 40 5.21 -5.53 19.42
C GLY A 40 4.37 -5.70 18.16
N ALA A 41 4.95 -6.35 17.15
CA ALA A 41 4.34 -6.57 15.86
C ALA A 41 3.07 -7.44 15.94
N GLU A 42 2.93 -8.25 16.98
CA GLU A 42 1.75 -9.04 17.30
C GLU A 42 0.48 -8.20 17.48
N VAL A 43 0.59 -6.91 17.78
CA VAL A 43 -0.60 -6.04 17.86
C VAL A 43 -1.29 -5.90 16.51
N LEU A 44 -0.56 -6.04 15.40
CA LEU A 44 -1.17 -5.99 14.09
C LEU A 44 -1.90 -7.30 13.75
N ASP A 45 -1.42 -8.46 14.20
CA ASP A 45 -1.99 -9.77 13.84
C ASP A 45 -2.36 -9.85 12.35
N ASP A 46 -3.61 -10.11 11.95
CA ASP A 46 -4.04 -10.15 10.55
C ASP A 46 -4.40 -8.77 9.96
N ARG A 47 -3.97 -7.69 10.59
CA ARG A 47 -4.44 -6.33 10.33
C ARG A 47 -3.30 -5.47 9.78
N ILE A 48 -3.67 -4.41 9.09
CA ILE A 48 -2.75 -3.44 8.50
C ILE A 48 -3.00 -2.06 9.10
N LEU A 49 -1.94 -1.26 9.10
CA LEU A 49 -1.98 0.10 9.60
C LEU A 49 -1.76 1.07 8.45
N VAL A 50 -2.80 1.84 8.12
CA VAL A 50 -2.75 2.88 7.07
C VAL A 50 -2.48 4.22 7.74
N LEU A 51 -1.38 4.88 7.40
CA LEU A 51 -1.01 6.19 7.91
C LEU A 51 -1.21 7.24 6.82
N GLY A 52 -2.16 8.14 7.01
CA GLY A 52 -2.37 9.32 6.20
C GLY A 52 -2.10 10.60 6.99
N ASP A 53 -2.08 11.72 6.28
CA ASP A 53 -1.92 13.05 6.88
C ASP A 53 -3.17 13.43 7.71
N ASP A 54 -4.36 12.97 7.27
CA ASP A 54 -5.64 13.24 7.94
C ASP A 54 -5.98 12.26 9.07
N GLY A 55 -5.17 11.22 9.26
CA GLY A 55 -5.42 10.22 10.28
C GLY A 55 -4.77 8.88 9.99
N SER A 56 -4.82 8.02 11.01
CA SER A 56 -4.32 6.65 10.94
C SER A 56 -5.48 5.67 11.13
N TYR A 57 -5.51 4.64 10.29
CA TYR A 57 -6.58 3.66 10.26
C TYR A 57 -6.02 2.27 10.45
N PHE A 58 -6.76 1.52 11.25
CA PHE A 58 -6.41 0.19 11.63
C PHE A 58 -7.48 -0.75 11.05
N VAL A 59 -7.12 -1.55 10.06
CA VAL A 59 -8.08 -2.32 9.24
C VAL A 59 -7.62 -3.76 9.04
N SER A 60 -8.55 -4.70 8.84
CA SER A 60 -8.17 -6.09 8.56
C SER A 60 -7.50 -6.21 7.19
N SER A 61 -6.43 -6.99 7.06
CA SER A 61 -5.84 -7.29 5.75
C SER A 61 -6.81 -8.07 4.85
N ARG A 62 -7.77 -8.79 5.44
CA ARG A 62 -8.76 -9.59 4.69
C ARG A 62 -9.72 -8.73 3.88
N ASP A 63 -9.98 -7.51 4.34
CA ASP A 63 -10.84 -6.56 3.63
C ASP A 63 -10.12 -5.89 2.45
N PHE A 64 -8.79 -6.04 2.36
CA PHE A 64 -7.93 -5.42 1.35
C PHE A 64 -7.08 -6.49 0.66
N PRO A 65 -7.63 -7.21 -0.33
CA PRO A 65 -6.89 -8.22 -1.08
C PRO A 65 -5.55 -7.67 -1.59
N GLY A 66 -4.46 -8.42 -1.41
CA GLY A 66 -3.13 -7.97 -1.82
C GLY A 66 -2.40 -7.07 -0.80
N CYS A 67 -3.05 -6.69 0.30
CA CYS A 67 -2.35 -6.20 1.48
C CYS A 67 -1.86 -7.36 2.34
N GLU A 68 -0.65 -7.24 2.88
CA GLU A 68 -0.08 -8.22 3.80
C GLU A 68 -0.40 -7.78 5.22
N GLY A 69 -0.88 -8.70 6.08
CA GLY A 69 -1.02 -8.45 7.51
C GLY A 69 0.30 -8.00 8.14
N ARG A 70 0.25 -7.40 9.33
CA ARG A 70 1.45 -6.95 10.05
C ARG A 70 2.30 -5.96 9.24
N SER A 71 1.65 -5.22 8.34
CA SER A 71 2.30 -4.23 7.49
C SER A 71 1.70 -2.84 7.66
N MET A 72 2.52 -1.84 7.37
CA MET A 72 2.18 -0.43 7.46
C MET A 72 2.22 0.19 6.07
N TYR A 73 1.16 0.92 5.72
CA TYR A 73 0.98 1.59 4.43
C TYR A 73 0.93 3.09 4.67
N PHE A 74 1.72 3.88 3.96
CA PHE A 74 1.79 5.32 4.22
C PHE A 74 2.26 6.13 3.02
N ASN A 75 1.91 7.40 3.00
CA ASN A 75 2.44 8.33 2.01
C ASN A 75 3.96 8.49 2.22
N LYS A 76 4.73 8.19 1.17
CA LYS A 76 6.17 8.43 1.12
C LYS A 76 6.48 9.08 -0.24
N PRO A 77 6.70 10.41 -0.28
CA PRO A 77 7.10 11.06 -1.51
C PRO A 77 8.51 10.57 -1.87
N TRP A 78 8.59 9.68 -2.85
CA TRP A 78 9.82 9.40 -3.56
C TRP A 78 9.94 10.33 -4.76
N ASN A 79 11.16 10.49 -5.28
CA ASN A 79 11.35 11.01 -6.63
C ASN A 79 10.52 10.13 -7.59
N GLU A 80 9.58 10.74 -8.30
CA GLU A 80 8.65 10.06 -9.19
C GLU A 80 9.47 9.26 -10.23
N LYS A 81 9.20 7.95 -10.33
CA LYS A 81 9.58 7.21 -11.55
C LYS A 81 8.53 7.54 -12.61
N SER A 82 8.90 7.50 -13.88
CA SER A 82 7.97 7.62 -15.00
C SER A 82 7.11 6.36 -15.14
N TYR A 83 6.09 6.22 -14.29
CA TYR A 83 5.07 5.18 -14.47
C TYR A 83 4.14 5.56 -15.63
N LYS A 84 3.98 4.67 -16.61
CA LYS A 84 3.08 4.87 -17.77
C LYS A 84 1.60 4.78 -17.40
N HIS A 85 1.26 3.94 -16.42
CA HIS A 85 -0.11 3.70 -15.98
C HIS A 85 -0.44 4.55 -14.76
N GLU A 86 -1.64 5.15 -14.75
CA GLU A 86 -2.08 6.05 -13.69
C GLU A 86 -2.19 5.36 -12.32
N LEU A 87 -2.70 4.13 -12.28
CA LEU A 87 -2.69 3.28 -11.09
C LEU A 87 -1.30 3.09 -10.52
N ALA A 88 -0.34 2.67 -11.34
CA ALA A 88 1.03 2.46 -10.89
C ALA A 88 1.68 3.77 -10.40
N ARG A 89 1.38 4.89 -11.06
CA ARG A 89 1.82 6.23 -10.63
C ARG A 89 1.23 6.59 -9.26
N MET A 90 -0.06 6.36 -9.05
CA MET A 90 -0.72 6.58 -7.76
C MET A 90 -0.12 5.70 -6.66
N LEU A 91 -0.03 4.40 -6.91
CA LEU A 91 0.50 3.42 -5.95
C LEU A 91 1.97 3.67 -5.61
N SER A 92 2.75 4.26 -6.53
CA SER A 92 4.15 4.56 -6.30
C SER A 92 4.41 5.62 -5.22
N ARG A 93 3.38 6.38 -4.84
CA ARG A 93 3.44 7.37 -3.76
C ARG A 93 3.29 6.74 -2.37
N PHE A 94 2.88 5.48 -2.32
CA PHE A 94 2.67 4.76 -1.08
C PHE A 94 3.82 3.80 -0.79
N GLY A 95 4.33 3.87 0.43
CA GLY A 95 5.29 2.92 0.96
C GLY A 95 4.64 1.86 1.81
N VAL A 96 5.24 0.69 1.75
CA VAL A 96 4.88 -0.48 2.54
C VAL A 96 6.07 -0.87 3.41
N PHE A 97 5.81 -1.05 4.69
CA PHE A 97 6.76 -1.53 5.67
C PHE A 97 6.19 -2.77 6.36
N SER A 98 6.86 -3.92 6.21
CA SER A 98 6.47 -5.17 6.86
C SER A 98 7.18 -5.31 8.20
N LEU A 99 6.42 -5.50 9.28
CA LEU A 99 6.97 -5.73 10.62
C LEU A 99 7.65 -7.09 10.76
N ASP A 100 7.28 -8.06 9.92
CA ASP A 100 7.78 -9.44 10.00
C ASP A 100 9.09 -9.65 9.26
N SER A 101 9.36 -8.84 8.22
CA SER A 101 10.56 -8.99 7.40
C SER A 101 11.86 -8.75 8.16
N GLY A 102 11.80 -8.10 9.34
CA GLY A 102 12.98 -7.58 10.06
C GLY A 102 13.79 -6.57 9.24
N SER A 103 13.30 -6.19 8.06
CA SER A 103 13.97 -5.30 7.13
C SER A 103 13.61 -3.87 7.47
N SER A 104 14.62 -3.01 7.53
CA SER A 104 14.41 -1.57 7.62
C SER A 104 14.07 -0.94 6.25
N ASN A 105 13.90 -1.76 5.21
CA ASN A 105 13.56 -1.28 3.87
C ASN A 105 12.07 -0.98 3.76
N ILE A 106 11.76 0.14 3.10
CA ILE A 106 10.40 0.44 2.66
C ILE A 106 10.29 0.08 1.19
N LEU A 107 9.31 -0.75 0.85
CA LEU A 107 8.97 -1.08 -0.51
C LEU A 107 7.96 -0.08 -1.06
N ARG A 108 8.03 0.19 -2.36
CA ARG A 108 6.96 0.94 -3.04
C ARG A 108 5.80 0.00 -3.25
N LEU A 109 4.58 0.45 -2.95
CA LEU A 109 3.38 -0.37 -3.16
C LEU A 109 3.26 -0.80 -4.64
N ALA A 110 3.57 0.09 -5.59
CA ALA A 110 3.57 -0.23 -7.02
C ALA A 110 4.59 -1.30 -7.45
N ASP A 111 5.62 -1.55 -6.65
CA ASP A 111 6.65 -2.54 -6.95
C ASP A 111 6.31 -3.92 -6.33
N LEU A 112 5.20 -4.03 -5.58
CA LEU A 112 4.73 -5.31 -5.01
C LEU A 112 3.87 -6.08 -6.03
N PRO A 113 4.08 -7.40 -6.19
CA PRO A 113 3.24 -8.24 -7.05
C PRO A 113 1.76 -8.21 -6.64
N SER A 114 1.50 -8.05 -5.34
CA SER A 114 0.15 -8.03 -4.79
C SER A 114 -0.64 -6.76 -5.12
N SER A 115 0.01 -5.71 -5.62
CA SER A 115 -0.62 -4.43 -5.91
C SER A 115 -1.68 -4.49 -7.01
N GLU A 116 -1.57 -5.46 -7.93
CA GLU A 116 -2.56 -5.71 -8.99
C GLU A 116 -3.91 -6.21 -8.43
N ASN A 117 -3.88 -6.90 -7.29
CA ASN A 117 -5.07 -7.47 -6.66
C ASN A 117 -5.80 -6.48 -5.75
N MET A 118 -5.14 -5.40 -5.34
CA MET A 118 -5.67 -4.42 -4.39
C MET A 118 -6.86 -3.63 -4.94
N PHE A 119 -6.94 -3.53 -6.25
CA PHE A 119 -8.00 -2.82 -6.95
C PHE A 119 -8.66 -3.72 -7.99
N PHE A 120 -8.79 -5.02 -7.71
CA PHE A 120 -9.48 -5.93 -8.61
C PHE A 120 -10.97 -6.08 -8.24
N PRO A 121 -11.91 -5.93 -9.19
CA PRO A 121 -11.69 -5.51 -10.59
C PRO A 121 -11.28 -4.03 -10.67
N SER A 122 -10.49 -3.67 -11.69
CA SER A 122 -9.97 -2.32 -11.87
C SER A 122 -11.06 -1.26 -11.74
N PRO A 123 -10.94 -0.31 -10.80
CA PRO A 123 -11.93 0.74 -10.62
C PRO A 123 -11.99 1.64 -11.86
N THR A 124 -13.21 1.95 -12.30
CA THR A 124 -13.47 2.72 -13.52
C THR A 124 -12.88 4.14 -13.50
N TRP A 125 -12.59 4.69 -12.33
CA TRP A 125 -12.02 6.04 -12.15
C TRP A 125 -10.50 6.10 -12.31
N THR A 126 -9.83 4.96 -12.51
CA THR A 126 -8.35 4.88 -12.62
C THR A 126 -7.86 4.71 -14.06
N TRP A 127 -8.79 4.70 -15.01
CA TRP A 127 -8.51 4.72 -16.44
C TRP A 127 -8.98 6.06 -17.02
N PRO A 128 -8.16 6.80 -17.79
CA PRO A 128 -8.71 7.80 -18.69
C PRO A 128 -9.60 7.04 -19.67
N ALA A 129 -10.92 7.20 -19.55
CA ALA A 129 -11.93 6.46 -20.30
C ALA A 129 -11.41 6.04 -21.68
N ASP A 130 -11.10 4.75 -21.85
CA ASP A 130 -10.74 4.22 -23.15
C ASP A 130 -11.90 4.57 -24.08
N LYS A 131 -11.61 5.38 -25.10
CA LYS A 131 -12.53 5.51 -26.23
C LYS A 131 -12.89 4.08 -26.63
N PRO A 132 -14.17 3.74 -26.72
CA PRO A 132 -14.57 2.36 -26.95
C PRO A 132 -13.85 1.86 -28.20
N TYR A 133 -13.15 0.74 -28.04
CA TYR A 133 -12.63 -0.04 -29.15
C TYR A 133 -13.78 -0.26 -30.13
N SER A 134 -13.79 0.50 -31.22
CA SER A 134 -14.68 0.25 -32.34
C SER A 134 -14.20 -1.05 -32.95
N ARG A 135 -14.74 -2.19 -32.49
CA ARG A 135 -14.73 -3.43 -33.28
C ARG A 135 -15.44 -3.07 -34.57
N LYS A 136 -14.66 -2.83 -35.63
CA LYS A 136 -15.21 -2.92 -36.98
C LYS A 136 -15.69 -4.35 -37.12
N HIS A 137 -17.01 -4.52 -37.19
CA HIS A 137 -17.58 -5.71 -37.78
C HIS A 137 -17.14 -5.70 -39.24
N ASP A 138 -16.11 -6.46 -39.58
CA ASP A 138 -15.89 -6.87 -40.96
C ASP A 138 -17.01 -7.85 -41.31
N HIS A 139 -18.07 -7.32 -41.90
CA HIS A 139 -18.94 -8.12 -42.76
C HIS A 139 -18.15 -8.41 -44.04
N GLY A 140 -17.38 -9.49 -44.03
CA GLY A 140 -16.91 -10.15 -45.24
C GLY A 140 -18.09 -10.88 -45.85
N GLU A 141 -18.60 -10.34 -46.96
CA GLU A 141 -19.63 -10.94 -47.79
C GLU A 141 -19.20 -12.33 -48.28
N ASP A 142 -19.97 -13.34 -47.88
CA ASP A 142 -19.96 -14.66 -48.48
C ASP A 142 -20.72 -14.57 -49.81
N SER A 143 -20.00 -14.54 -50.93
CA SER A 143 -20.61 -14.62 -52.27
C SER A 143 -19.58 -15.05 -53.32
N ARG A 144 -19.49 -16.37 -53.54
CA ARG A 144 -19.41 -16.96 -54.89
C ARG A 144 -19.65 -18.47 -54.78
N SER A 145 -20.91 -18.84 -55.00
CA SER A 145 -21.26 -20.11 -55.62
C SER A 145 -21.49 -19.88 -57.11
N THR A 146 -21.16 -20.92 -57.89
CA THR A 146 -21.21 -21.12 -59.35
C THR A 146 -20.22 -20.34 -60.21
#